data_AF-A0A9P9PEC3-F1
#
_entry.id   AF-A0A9P9PEC3-F1
#
_cell.length_a   1.000
_cell.length_b   1.000
_cell.length_c   1.000
_cell.angle_alpha   90.00
_cell.angle_beta   90.00
_cell.angle_gamma   90.00
#
_symmetry.space_group_name_H-M   'P 1'
#
loop_
_entity.id
_entity.type
_entity.pdbx_description
1 polymer ?
#
loop_
_entity_poly.entity_id
_entity_poly.type
_entity_poly.pdbx_seq_one_letter_code
_entity_poly.pdbx_strand_id
1 'polypeptide(L)'
;MSAQFMNMLANMAPRSNSRSLEDLRDSTDALKGMDAMELRGWASKNPMVPSRDMTDPLGQALLSFLHGNDHALKDYASTQKDLRGEEKLAQELYTTRWGPTRIGIYNVLLIFMTTNPDSKARLLNLTRYLIEEIKVPTDASDVTGASALYWSNSTKPHTQPALAQLLFDAGSSVNHRNRFGNTCGSEIAQVDFSGDTSVNVAMLSWYVEHGGDVDGKDNDGMNVRMLVEMMTKRVPAMGEVLKRGRRERKEGECENCGRKPGGDRVFANCSRCKKVRYCAQECQRVDWKAHKKICVAA
;
A
#
# COMPACT_ATOMS: atom_id res chain seq x y z
N MET A 1 14.71 9.75 23.33
CA MET A 1 14.14 9.92 21.97
C MET A 1 15.17 10.62 21.09
N SER A 2 15.20 10.39 19.77
CA SER A 2 16.18 11.05 18.89
C SER A 2 15.91 12.55 18.79
N ALA A 3 16.95 13.35 18.53
CA ALA A 3 16.80 14.79 18.32
C ALA A 3 15.85 15.13 17.15
N GLN A 4 15.83 14.28 16.12
CA GLN A 4 14.92 14.40 14.98
C GLN A 4 13.44 14.26 15.37
N PHE A 5 13.12 13.33 16.27
CA PHE A 5 11.74 13.14 16.75
C PHE A 5 11.26 14.31 17.62
N MET A 6 12.12 14.79 18.52
CA MET A 6 11.81 15.99 19.32
C MET A 6 11.60 17.20 18.42
N ASN A 7 12.41 17.35 17.37
CA ASN A 7 12.26 18.43 16.40
C ASN A 7 10.96 18.29 15.58
N MET A 8 10.56 17.08 15.21
CA MET A 8 9.27 16.84 14.54
C MET A 8 8.11 17.25 15.46
N LEU A 9 8.07 16.75 16.70
CA LEU A 9 7.02 17.08 17.66
C LEU A 9 6.93 18.59 17.94
N ALA A 10 8.07 19.26 18.05
CA ALA A 10 8.13 20.70 18.29
C ALA A 10 7.63 21.53 17.10
N ASN A 11 7.71 21.01 15.87
CA ASN A 11 7.33 21.72 14.65
C ASN A 11 6.05 21.18 14.00
N MET A 12 5.31 20.32 14.69
CA MET A 12 4.03 19.83 14.20
C MET A 12 3.06 21.00 14.00
N ALA A 13 2.47 21.09 12.81
CA ALA A 13 1.49 22.11 12.53
C ALA A 13 0.28 21.96 13.48
N PRO A 14 -0.21 23.05 14.12
CA PRO A 14 -1.36 22.99 15.00
C PRO A 14 -2.63 22.65 14.21
N ARG A 15 -3.70 22.29 14.93
CA ARG A 15 -4.99 21.97 14.31
C ARG A 15 -5.53 23.20 13.59
N SER A 16 -5.93 23.04 12.33
CA SER A 16 -6.51 24.14 11.57
C SER A 16 -7.90 24.53 12.10
N ASN A 17 -8.10 25.81 12.41
CA ASN A 17 -9.41 26.31 12.85
C ASN A 17 -10.44 26.37 11.70
N SER A 18 -9.99 26.23 10.45
CA SER A 18 -10.81 26.38 9.24
C SER A 18 -11.35 25.07 8.68
N ARG A 19 -11.00 23.92 9.26
CA ARG A 19 -11.46 22.60 8.77
C ARG A 19 -12.06 21.82 9.91
N SER A 20 -13.28 21.34 9.73
CA SER A 20 -13.89 20.32 10.58
C SER A 20 -13.29 18.94 10.29
N LEU A 21 -13.56 17.96 11.16
CA LEU A 21 -13.24 16.56 10.88
C LEU A 21 -13.97 16.04 9.63
N GLU A 22 -15.18 16.55 9.36
CA GLU A 22 -15.91 16.22 8.13
C GLU A 22 -15.14 16.67 6.88
N ASP A 23 -14.63 17.90 6.88
CA ASP A 23 -13.79 18.43 5.80
C ASP A 23 -12.51 17.59 5.61
N LEU A 24 -11.94 17.07 6.69
CA LEU A 24 -10.77 16.17 6.60
C LEU A 24 -11.14 14.83 5.96
N ARG A 25 -12.32 14.26 6.25
CA ARG A 25 -12.77 12.97 5.68
C ARG A 25 -13.18 13.07 4.22
N ASP A 26 -13.78 14.18 3.82
CA ASP A 26 -14.37 14.34 2.48
C ASP A 26 -13.39 14.82 1.43
N SER A 27 -12.28 15.40 1.86
CA SER A 27 -11.18 15.82 1.01
C SER A 27 -10.20 14.69 0.67
N THR A 28 -9.43 14.89 -0.38
CA THR A 28 -8.35 14.00 -0.83
C THR A 28 -6.97 14.66 -0.78
N ASP A 29 -6.88 15.85 -0.17
CA ASP A 29 -5.65 16.63 -0.11
C ASP A 29 -4.64 16.06 0.89
N ALA A 30 -3.38 16.49 0.73
CA ALA A 30 -2.29 16.16 1.62
C ALA A 30 -2.47 16.84 2.99
N LEU A 31 -2.31 16.06 4.06
CA LEU A 31 -2.45 16.49 5.45
C LEU A 31 -1.10 16.38 6.19
N LYS A 32 -0.92 17.22 7.21
CA LYS A 32 0.26 17.23 8.10
C LYS A 32 -0.15 17.61 9.52
N GLY A 33 0.75 17.44 10.48
CA GLY A 33 0.55 17.88 11.86
C GLY A 33 -0.73 17.35 12.49
N MET A 34 -1.43 18.20 13.24
CA MET A 34 -2.61 17.79 14.02
C MET A 34 -3.83 17.43 13.16
N ASP A 35 -4.00 18.00 11.96
CA ASP A 35 -5.06 17.59 11.02
C ASP A 35 -4.84 16.14 10.56
N ALA A 36 -3.58 15.78 10.26
CA ALA A 36 -3.22 14.41 9.94
C ALA A 36 -3.46 13.45 11.12
N MET A 37 -3.05 13.85 12.33
CA MET A 37 -3.26 13.04 13.54
C MET A 37 -4.75 12.84 13.85
N GLU A 38 -5.58 13.86 13.65
CA GLU A 38 -7.02 13.76 13.90
C GLU A 38 -7.68 12.77 12.94
N LEU A 39 -7.42 12.88 11.63
CA LEU A 39 -7.97 11.94 10.66
C LEU A 39 -7.49 10.51 10.93
N ARG A 40 -6.19 10.32 11.24
CA ARG A 40 -5.62 9.01 11.58
C ARG A 40 -6.30 8.42 12.82
N GLY A 41 -6.44 9.22 13.87
CA GLY A 41 -7.08 8.82 15.12
C GLY A 41 -8.56 8.47 14.93
N TRP A 42 -9.28 9.25 14.12
CA TRP A 42 -10.66 8.96 13.77
C TRP A 42 -10.78 7.67 12.96
N ALA A 43 -9.98 7.49 11.90
CA ALA A 43 -10.01 6.30 11.05
C ALA A 43 -9.75 5.01 11.86
N SER A 44 -8.79 5.05 12.80
CA SER A 44 -8.50 3.93 13.70
C SER A 44 -9.66 3.56 14.63
N LYS A 45 -10.52 4.52 15.00
CA LYS A 45 -11.67 4.31 15.90
C LYS A 45 -12.95 3.95 15.15
N ASN A 46 -12.97 4.11 13.83
CA ASN A 46 -14.16 3.93 13.00
C ASN A 46 -13.90 2.91 11.88
N PRO A 47 -13.46 1.68 12.20
CA PRO A 47 -13.21 0.67 11.17
C PRO A 47 -14.50 0.30 10.43
N MET A 48 -14.33 -0.24 9.23
CA MET A 48 -15.40 -0.94 8.52
C MET A 48 -15.80 -2.19 9.32
N VAL A 49 -17.10 -2.38 9.52
CA VAL A 49 -17.70 -3.55 10.17
C VAL A 49 -18.52 -4.29 9.12
N PRO A 50 -18.11 -5.50 8.67
CA PRO A 50 -18.70 -6.15 7.50
C PRO A 50 -20.22 -6.32 7.59
N SER A 51 -20.72 -6.78 8.74
CA SER A 51 -22.17 -6.98 8.97
C SER A 51 -22.99 -5.68 9.00
N ARG A 52 -22.35 -4.54 9.32
CA ARG A 52 -22.99 -3.22 9.35
C ARG A 52 -22.94 -2.53 7.99
N ASP A 53 -21.80 -2.62 7.32
CA ASP A 53 -21.46 -1.73 6.21
C ASP A 53 -21.65 -2.36 4.83
N MET A 54 -21.61 -3.69 4.70
CA MET A 54 -21.64 -4.40 3.41
C MET A 54 -23.06 -4.85 3.04
N THR A 55 -24.02 -3.92 3.07
CA THR A 55 -25.46 -4.22 2.85
C THR A 55 -25.88 -4.22 1.39
N ASP A 56 -25.04 -3.70 0.49
CA ASP A 56 -25.28 -3.72 -0.95
C ASP A 56 -25.07 -5.12 -1.56
N PRO A 57 -25.57 -5.39 -2.78
CA PRO A 57 -25.49 -6.71 -3.39
C PRO A 57 -24.06 -7.27 -3.54
N LEU A 58 -23.08 -6.43 -3.88
CA LEU A 58 -21.68 -6.87 -3.99
C LEU A 58 -21.11 -7.19 -2.60
N GLY A 59 -21.40 -6.35 -1.61
CA GLY A 59 -21.07 -6.58 -0.22
C GLY A 59 -21.63 -7.90 0.31
N GLN A 60 -22.90 -8.19 0.04
CA GLN A 60 -23.53 -9.45 0.42
C GLN A 60 -22.94 -10.66 -0.30
N ALA A 61 -22.55 -10.53 -1.58
CA ALA A 61 -21.83 -11.59 -2.29
C ALA A 61 -20.46 -11.89 -1.63
N LEU A 62 -19.72 -10.84 -1.21
CA LEU A 62 -18.44 -10.98 -0.51
C LEU A 62 -18.59 -11.67 0.85
N LEU A 63 -19.64 -11.33 1.61
CA LEU A 63 -19.96 -12.00 2.87
C LEU A 63 -20.38 -13.46 2.66
N SER A 64 -21.18 -13.74 1.62
CA SER A 64 -21.58 -15.10 1.27
C SER A 64 -20.36 -15.97 0.92
N PHE A 65 -19.41 -15.41 0.16
CA PHE A 65 -18.13 -16.06 -0.13
C PHE A 65 -17.34 -16.40 1.14
N LEU A 66 -17.22 -15.42 2.05
CA LEU A 66 -16.55 -15.61 3.33
C LEU A 66 -17.16 -16.78 4.12
N HIS A 67 -18.49 -16.89 4.11
CA HIS A 67 -19.25 -17.94 4.81
C HIS A 67 -19.32 -19.29 4.09
N GLY A 68 -18.54 -19.50 3.02
CA GLY A 68 -18.40 -20.82 2.39
C GLY A 68 -18.99 -20.95 0.98
N ASN A 69 -19.68 -19.93 0.48
CA ASN A 69 -20.21 -19.95 -0.88
C ASN A 69 -19.16 -19.48 -1.89
N ASP A 70 -18.27 -20.39 -2.32
CA ASP A 70 -17.15 -20.10 -3.22
C ASP A 70 -17.56 -19.51 -4.59
N HIS A 71 -18.83 -19.67 -4.98
CA HIS A 71 -19.37 -19.19 -6.25
C HIS A 71 -20.02 -17.80 -6.17
N ALA A 72 -20.38 -17.31 -4.98
CA ALA A 72 -21.18 -16.10 -4.80
C ALA A 72 -20.65 -14.88 -5.58
N LEU A 73 -19.34 -14.64 -5.55
CA LEU A 73 -18.74 -13.51 -6.27
C LEU A 73 -18.70 -13.71 -7.77
N LYS A 74 -18.49 -14.95 -8.22
CA LYS A 74 -18.45 -15.27 -9.66
C LYS A 74 -19.85 -15.19 -10.26
N ASP A 75 -20.86 -15.64 -9.53
CA ASP A 75 -22.26 -15.55 -9.96
C ASP A 75 -22.72 -14.09 -10.04
N TYR A 76 -22.38 -13.29 -9.02
CA TYR A 76 -22.58 -11.85 -9.05
C TYR A 76 -21.87 -11.21 -10.26
N ALA A 77 -20.58 -11.50 -10.45
CA ALA A 77 -19.78 -10.95 -11.54
C ALA A 77 -20.31 -11.36 -12.91
N SER A 78 -20.75 -12.60 -13.10
CA SER A 78 -21.36 -13.08 -14.35
C SER A 78 -22.63 -12.29 -14.66
N THR A 79 -23.52 -12.18 -13.68
CA THR A 79 -24.78 -11.45 -13.82
C THR A 79 -24.52 -9.99 -14.18
N GLN A 80 -23.59 -9.33 -13.49
CA GLN A 80 -23.25 -7.95 -13.82
C GLN A 80 -22.59 -7.85 -15.19
N LYS A 81 -21.65 -8.73 -15.53
CA LYS A 81 -20.98 -8.74 -16.85
C LYS A 81 -21.99 -8.81 -17.99
N ASP A 82 -23.01 -9.64 -17.87
CA ASP A 82 -24.07 -9.77 -18.89
C ASP A 82 -24.92 -8.49 -19.01
N LEU A 83 -25.16 -7.80 -17.90
CA LEU A 83 -25.98 -6.58 -17.85
C LEU A 83 -25.25 -5.32 -18.32
N ARG A 84 -23.96 -5.17 -17.97
CA ARG A 84 -23.23 -3.89 -18.14
C ARG A 84 -21.92 -3.99 -18.90
N GLY A 85 -21.46 -5.21 -19.20
CA GLY A 85 -20.15 -5.47 -19.79
C GLY A 85 -19.01 -5.46 -18.76
N GLU A 86 -17.87 -5.99 -19.18
CA GLU A 86 -16.70 -6.25 -18.32
C GLU A 86 -16.07 -4.97 -17.76
N GLU A 87 -15.90 -3.93 -18.58
CA GLU A 87 -15.28 -2.67 -18.18
C GLU A 87 -16.09 -1.97 -17.07
N LYS A 88 -17.42 -1.93 -17.22
CA LYS A 88 -18.30 -1.32 -16.20
C LYS A 88 -18.35 -2.14 -14.91
N LEU A 89 -18.24 -3.47 -15.00
CA LEU A 89 -18.09 -4.32 -13.82
C LEU A 89 -16.76 -4.06 -13.10
N ALA A 90 -15.65 -3.99 -13.84
CA ALA A 90 -14.35 -3.65 -13.26
C ALA A 90 -14.39 -2.30 -12.56
N GLN A 91 -15.02 -1.30 -13.19
CA GLN A 91 -15.19 0.03 -12.62
C GLN A 91 -16.07 0.04 -11.37
N GLU A 92 -17.15 -0.74 -11.33
CA GLU A 92 -17.99 -0.91 -10.13
C GLU A 92 -17.19 -1.51 -8.98
N LEU A 93 -16.54 -2.66 -9.20
CA LEU A 93 -15.71 -3.33 -8.19
C LEU A 93 -14.59 -2.42 -7.68
N TYR A 94 -14.02 -1.61 -8.57
CA TYR A 94 -12.99 -0.63 -8.24
C TYR A 94 -13.51 0.58 -7.46
N THR A 95 -14.74 1.05 -7.72
CA THR A 95 -15.27 2.29 -7.13
C THR A 95 -16.11 2.06 -5.88
N THR A 96 -16.63 0.85 -5.65
CA THR A 96 -17.40 0.53 -4.45
C THR A 96 -16.55 0.69 -3.19
N ARG A 97 -17.10 1.36 -2.18
CA ARG A 97 -16.43 1.67 -0.91
C ARG A 97 -17.33 1.25 0.24
N TRP A 98 -16.73 0.68 1.28
CA TRP A 98 -17.45 0.26 2.47
C TRP A 98 -16.96 0.95 3.73
N GLY A 99 -17.91 1.18 4.64
CA GLY A 99 -17.70 1.73 5.97
C GLY A 99 -17.23 3.19 6.01
N PRO A 100 -17.04 3.74 7.23
CA PRO A 100 -16.69 5.15 7.42
C PRO A 100 -15.36 5.52 6.75
N THR A 101 -14.40 4.58 6.73
CA THR A 101 -13.08 4.79 6.15
C THR A 101 -13.02 4.55 4.64
N ARG A 102 -14.16 4.26 3.99
CA ARG A 102 -14.27 4.10 2.53
C ARG A 102 -13.23 3.12 2.01
N ILE A 103 -13.20 1.89 2.52
CA ILE A 103 -12.23 0.90 2.04
C ILE A 103 -12.70 0.25 0.74
N GLY A 104 -11.78 0.00 -0.19
CA GLY A 104 -12.05 -0.70 -1.44
C GLY A 104 -11.99 -2.23 -1.32
N ILE A 105 -12.33 -2.93 -2.40
CA ILE A 105 -12.47 -4.41 -2.40
C ILE A 105 -11.22 -5.16 -1.92
N TYR A 106 -10.02 -4.76 -2.34
CA TYR A 106 -8.78 -5.43 -1.89
C TYR A 106 -8.47 -5.19 -0.41
N ASN A 107 -8.85 -4.05 0.15
CA ASN A 107 -8.76 -3.80 1.60
C ASN A 107 -9.77 -4.67 2.37
N VAL A 108 -10.96 -4.91 1.82
CA VAL A 108 -11.92 -5.87 2.39
C VAL A 108 -11.34 -7.28 2.41
N LEU A 109 -10.75 -7.73 1.29
CA LEU A 109 -10.11 -9.06 1.24
C LEU A 109 -8.96 -9.17 2.24
N LEU A 110 -8.17 -8.11 2.45
CA LEU A 110 -7.14 -8.06 3.50
C LEU A 110 -7.74 -8.22 4.91
N ILE A 111 -8.85 -7.55 5.20
CA ILE A 111 -9.55 -7.71 6.48
C ILE A 111 -10.04 -9.15 6.64
N PHE A 112 -10.66 -9.72 5.60
CA PHE A 112 -11.16 -11.09 5.63
C PHE A 112 -10.05 -12.12 5.85
N MET A 113 -8.88 -11.97 5.20
CA MET A 113 -7.73 -12.85 5.41
C MET A 113 -7.20 -12.78 6.85
N THR A 114 -7.32 -11.60 7.46
CA THR A 114 -6.87 -11.34 8.82
C THR A 114 -7.83 -11.93 9.85
N THR A 115 -9.14 -11.78 9.64
CA THR A 115 -10.16 -12.25 10.58
C THR A 115 -10.55 -13.72 10.37
N ASN A 116 -10.25 -14.30 9.20
CA ASN A 116 -10.59 -15.68 8.84
C ASN A 116 -9.38 -16.38 8.18
N PRO A 117 -8.34 -16.75 8.97
CA PRO A 117 -7.09 -17.30 8.44
C PRO A 117 -7.27 -18.55 7.55
N ASP A 118 -8.24 -19.40 7.86
CA ASP A 118 -8.53 -20.63 7.09
C ASP A 118 -9.03 -20.34 5.66
N SER A 119 -9.58 -19.14 5.44
CA SER A 119 -10.05 -18.71 4.12
C SER A 119 -8.95 -18.11 3.25
N LYS A 120 -7.72 -18.00 3.74
CA LYS A 120 -6.62 -17.29 3.05
C LYS A 120 -6.38 -17.78 1.62
N ALA A 121 -6.33 -19.10 1.40
CA ALA A 121 -6.11 -19.66 0.07
C ALA A 121 -7.24 -19.27 -0.91
N ARG A 122 -8.50 -19.36 -0.47
CA ARG A 122 -9.67 -18.98 -1.26
C ARG A 122 -9.69 -17.49 -1.57
N LEU A 123 -9.35 -16.65 -0.59
CA LEU A 123 -9.28 -15.19 -0.76
C LEU A 123 -8.15 -14.76 -1.71
N LEU A 124 -7.02 -15.46 -1.73
CA LEU A 124 -5.94 -15.24 -2.71
C LEU A 124 -6.38 -15.64 -4.13
N ASN A 125 -7.15 -16.73 -4.27
CA ASN A 125 -7.74 -17.12 -5.56
C ASN A 125 -8.77 -16.10 -6.05
N LEU A 126 -9.61 -15.58 -5.16
CA LEU A 126 -10.54 -14.51 -5.49
C LEU A 126 -9.78 -13.24 -5.90
N THR A 127 -8.70 -12.89 -5.20
CA THR A 127 -7.84 -11.76 -5.55
C THR A 127 -7.28 -11.91 -6.97
N ARG A 128 -6.75 -13.08 -7.32
CA ARG A 128 -6.28 -13.38 -8.68
C ARG A 128 -7.39 -13.23 -9.72
N TYR A 129 -8.56 -13.80 -9.45
CA TYR A 129 -9.72 -13.66 -10.34
C TYR A 129 -10.09 -12.19 -10.60
N LEU A 130 -10.14 -11.35 -9.56
CA LEU A 130 -10.43 -9.92 -9.71
C LEU A 130 -9.37 -9.19 -10.56
N ILE A 131 -8.09 -9.50 -10.35
CA ILE A 131 -6.96 -8.85 -11.05
C ILE A 131 -6.86 -9.35 -12.51
N GLU A 132 -6.90 -10.65 -12.70
CA GLU A 132 -6.50 -11.30 -13.96
C GLU A 132 -7.69 -11.48 -14.90
N GLU A 133 -8.88 -11.76 -14.38
CA GLU A 133 -10.06 -12.06 -15.21
C GLU A 133 -10.99 -10.87 -15.33
N ILE A 134 -11.20 -10.10 -14.25
CA ILE A 134 -12.08 -8.91 -14.29
C ILE A 134 -11.28 -7.63 -14.58
N LYS A 135 -9.96 -7.63 -14.39
CA LYS A 135 -9.09 -6.46 -14.56
C LYS A 135 -9.43 -5.29 -13.62
N VAL A 136 -9.83 -5.59 -12.37
CA VAL A 136 -10.08 -4.56 -11.36
C VAL A 136 -8.75 -3.87 -10.99
N PRO A 137 -8.63 -2.53 -11.11
CA PRO A 137 -7.42 -1.81 -10.70
C PRO A 137 -7.10 -1.96 -9.21
N THR A 138 -5.82 -2.02 -8.88
CA THR A 138 -5.30 -2.36 -7.53
C THR A 138 -4.75 -1.15 -6.76
N ASP A 139 -5.03 0.07 -7.22
CA ASP A 139 -4.53 1.33 -6.69
C ASP A 139 -5.57 2.13 -5.88
N ALA A 140 -6.74 1.54 -5.64
CA ALA A 140 -7.75 2.12 -4.75
C ALA A 140 -7.18 2.36 -3.34
N SER A 141 -7.57 3.48 -2.73
CA SER A 141 -7.17 3.87 -1.39
C SER A 141 -8.37 4.12 -0.47
N ASP A 142 -8.13 3.97 0.83
CA ASP A 142 -9.07 4.37 1.87
C ASP A 142 -9.07 5.90 2.12
N VAL A 143 -9.84 6.36 3.11
CA VAL A 143 -9.94 7.77 3.52
C VAL A 143 -8.60 8.39 3.93
N THR A 144 -7.64 7.59 4.40
CA THR A 144 -6.29 8.04 4.74
C THR A 144 -5.39 8.13 3.52
N GLY A 145 -5.85 7.65 2.37
CA GLY A 145 -5.08 7.53 1.14
C GLY A 145 -4.20 6.28 1.09
N ALA A 146 -4.36 5.32 2.00
CA ALA A 146 -3.57 4.10 1.99
C ALA A 146 -4.24 3.01 1.14
N SER A 147 -3.45 2.37 0.28
CA SER A 147 -3.91 1.30 -0.62
C SER A 147 -3.90 -0.08 0.04
N ALA A 148 -4.49 -1.07 -0.63
CA ALA A 148 -4.41 -2.45 -0.15
C ALA A 148 -2.96 -2.98 -0.09
N LEU A 149 -2.08 -2.58 -1.02
CA LEU A 149 -0.65 -2.94 -0.95
C LEU A 149 0.02 -2.28 0.26
N TYR A 150 -0.33 -1.03 0.56
CA TYR A 150 0.20 -0.32 1.72
C TYR A 150 -0.10 -1.10 3.01
N TRP A 151 -1.35 -1.49 3.21
CA TRP A 151 -1.78 -2.18 4.43
C TRP A 151 -1.38 -3.66 4.48
N SER A 152 -1.36 -4.37 3.36
CA SER A 152 -0.95 -5.78 3.33
C SER A 152 0.55 -5.97 3.60
N ASN A 153 1.37 -4.97 3.29
CA ASN A 153 2.80 -4.94 3.64
C ASN A 153 3.07 -4.34 5.04
N SER A 154 2.10 -3.63 5.62
CA SER A 154 2.20 -3.07 6.98
C SER A 154 2.31 -4.18 8.03
N THR A 155 2.90 -3.87 9.19
CA THR A 155 3.00 -4.80 10.33
C THR A 155 1.91 -4.61 11.37
N LYS A 156 0.95 -3.72 11.13
CA LYS A 156 -0.11 -3.38 12.10
C LYS A 156 -1.49 -3.36 11.44
N PRO A 157 -2.50 -4.07 11.99
CA PRO A 157 -2.42 -5.07 13.06
C PRO A 157 -1.80 -6.40 12.61
N HIS A 158 -1.84 -6.72 11.31
CA HIS A 158 -1.34 -7.96 10.74
C HIS A 158 -0.76 -7.72 9.34
N THR A 159 0.23 -8.52 8.94
CA THR A 159 0.79 -8.51 7.58
C THR A 159 0.22 -9.66 6.73
N GLN A 160 0.05 -9.43 5.43
CA GLN A 160 -0.31 -10.46 4.46
C GLN A 160 0.66 -10.45 3.27
N PRO A 161 1.86 -11.04 3.40
CA PRO A 161 2.90 -10.98 2.37
C PRO A 161 2.46 -11.55 1.02
N ALA A 162 1.66 -12.62 1.01
CA ALA A 162 1.15 -13.21 -0.21
C ALA A 162 0.20 -12.26 -0.98
N LEU A 163 -0.63 -11.50 -0.25
CA LEU A 163 -1.50 -10.49 -0.86
C LEU A 163 -0.68 -9.28 -1.32
N ALA A 164 0.30 -8.84 -0.53
CA ALA A 164 1.21 -7.78 -0.91
C ALA A 164 1.96 -8.11 -2.22
N GLN A 165 2.46 -9.35 -2.34
CA GLN A 165 3.11 -9.81 -3.57
C GLN A 165 2.16 -9.80 -4.76
N LEU A 166 0.94 -10.33 -4.63
CA LEU A 166 -0.05 -10.32 -5.72
C LEU A 166 -0.38 -8.90 -6.19
N LEU A 167 -0.61 -7.98 -5.26
CA LEU A 167 -0.92 -6.58 -5.61
C LEU A 167 0.28 -5.88 -6.25
N PHE A 168 1.50 -6.17 -5.76
CA PHE A 168 2.72 -5.67 -6.38
C PHE A 168 2.90 -6.20 -7.80
N ASP A 169 2.68 -7.50 -8.04
CA ASP A 169 2.81 -8.12 -9.35
C ASP A 169 1.77 -7.54 -10.34
N ALA A 170 0.56 -7.24 -9.84
CA ALA A 170 -0.51 -6.60 -10.60
C ALA A 170 -0.25 -5.13 -10.96
N GLY A 171 0.76 -4.50 -10.35
CA GLY A 171 1.18 -3.16 -10.73
C GLY A 171 1.19 -2.14 -9.59
N SER A 172 0.56 -2.43 -8.44
CA SER A 172 0.50 -1.50 -7.30
C SER A 172 1.89 -1.06 -6.88
N SER A 173 2.01 0.22 -6.50
CA SER A 173 3.30 0.77 -6.10
C SER A 173 3.58 0.58 -4.61
N VAL A 174 4.76 0.07 -4.27
CA VAL A 174 5.29 0.12 -2.89
C VAL A 174 5.56 1.55 -2.43
N ASN A 175 5.75 2.48 -3.38
CA ASN A 175 6.02 3.90 -3.12
C ASN A 175 4.75 4.76 -3.08
N HIS A 176 3.56 4.13 -3.19
CA HIS A 176 2.29 4.82 -2.99
C HIS A 176 2.31 5.57 -1.66
N ARG A 177 2.00 6.87 -1.71
CA ARG A 177 1.94 7.73 -0.53
C ARG A 177 0.49 7.94 -0.13
N ASN A 178 0.22 7.76 1.15
CA ASN A 178 -1.06 8.15 1.73
C ASN A 178 -1.15 9.68 1.88
N ARG A 179 -2.27 10.19 2.40
CA ARG A 179 -2.50 11.62 2.56
C ARG A 179 -1.53 12.30 3.53
N PHE A 180 -0.85 11.54 4.37
CA PHE A 180 0.17 12.05 5.30
C PHE A 180 1.57 12.09 4.65
N GLY A 181 1.68 11.68 3.38
CA GLY A 181 2.94 11.54 2.67
C GLY A 181 3.72 10.28 3.07
N ASN A 182 3.14 9.38 3.87
CA ASN A 182 3.80 8.15 4.29
C ASN A 182 3.72 7.07 3.20
N THR A 183 4.81 6.32 3.06
CA THR A 183 4.85 5.02 2.38
C THR A 183 4.64 3.90 3.41
N CYS A 184 4.36 2.66 2.97
CA CYS A 184 4.22 1.54 3.90
C CYS A 184 5.48 1.27 4.74
N GLY A 185 6.67 1.63 4.22
CA GLY A 185 7.91 1.61 5.00
C GLY A 185 7.86 2.45 6.30
N SER A 186 7.10 3.54 6.32
CA SER A 186 6.93 4.38 7.53
C SER A 186 6.14 3.65 8.62
N GLU A 187 5.13 2.84 8.25
CA GLU A 187 4.40 2.01 9.22
C GLU A 187 5.25 0.85 9.71
N ILE A 188 5.99 0.19 8.81
CA ILE A 188 6.91 -0.89 9.16
C ILE A 188 7.98 -0.40 10.15
N ALA A 189 8.50 0.81 9.96
CA ALA A 189 9.54 1.36 10.84
C ALA A 189 9.02 1.78 12.22
N GLN A 190 7.71 2.01 12.38
CA GLN A 190 7.09 2.31 13.68
C GLN A 190 6.82 1.01 14.45
N VAL A 191 7.86 0.39 15.00
CA VAL A 191 7.77 -0.90 15.68
C VAL A 191 6.83 -0.86 16.88
N ASP A 192 5.94 -1.86 16.97
CA ASP A 192 5.26 -2.19 18.22
C ASP A 192 6.14 -3.18 19.00
N PHE A 193 6.56 -2.78 20.19
CA PHE A 193 7.46 -3.58 21.03
C PHE A 193 6.75 -4.60 21.91
N SER A 194 5.42 -4.65 21.86
CA SER A 194 4.64 -5.69 22.51
C SER A 194 4.57 -6.99 21.69
N GLY A 195 4.91 -6.95 20.40
CA GLY A 195 4.81 -8.08 19.47
C GLY A 195 6.15 -8.59 18.92
N ASP A 196 6.07 -9.53 17.97
CA ASP A 196 7.23 -10.06 17.25
C ASP A 196 7.81 -9.06 16.25
N THR A 197 8.94 -8.46 16.62
CA THR A 197 9.65 -7.49 15.79
C THR A 197 10.37 -8.09 14.58
N SER A 198 10.50 -9.43 14.50
CA SER A 198 11.09 -10.10 13.33
C SER A 198 10.27 -9.84 12.06
N VAL A 199 8.96 -9.66 12.21
CA VAL A 199 8.04 -9.31 11.14
C VAL A 199 8.40 -7.95 10.53
N ASN A 200 8.73 -6.95 11.34
CA ASN A 200 9.16 -5.62 10.86
C ASN A 200 10.44 -5.73 10.02
N VAL A 201 11.39 -6.56 10.44
CA VAL A 201 12.62 -6.81 9.68
C VAL A 201 12.31 -7.48 8.34
N ALA A 202 11.45 -8.50 8.34
CA ALA A 202 11.06 -9.21 7.13
C ALA A 202 10.32 -8.31 6.13
N MET A 203 9.33 -7.53 6.61
CA MET A 203 8.56 -6.63 5.75
C MET A 203 9.39 -5.43 5.27
N LEU A 204 10.31 -4.91 6.09
CA LEU A 204 11.24 -3.86 5.64
C LEU A 204 12.19 -4.40 4.58
N SER A 205 12.68 -5.63 4.77
CA SER A 205 13.51 -6.33 3.78
C SER A 205 12.77 -6.47 2.45
N TRP A 206 11.51 -6.92 2.49
CA TRP A 206 10.66 -7.00 1.30
C TRP A 206 10.46 -5.62 0.66
N TYR A 207 10.10 -4.60 1.44
CA TYR A 207 9.90 -3.22 0.96
C TYR A 207 11.12 -2.66 0.23
N VAL A 208 12.31 -2.78 0.83
CA VAL A 208 13.57 -2.31 0.24
C VAL A 208 13.89 -3.09 -1.04
N GLU A 209 13.77 -4.41 -1.00
CA GLU A 209 14.00 -5.27 -2.16
C GLU A 209 13.05 -4.97 -3.33
N HIS A 210 11.84 -4.48 -3.06
CA HIS A 210 10.86 -4.07 -4.06
C HIS A 210 10.97 -2.58 -4.45
N GLY A 211 12.07 -1.92 -4.11
CA GLY A 211 12.36 -0.54 -4.53
C GLY A 211 11.61 0.54 -3.75
N GLY A 212 11.29 0.25 -2.49
CA GLY A 212 10.74 1.21 -1.55
C GLY A 212 11.68 2.39 -1.27
N ASP A 213 11.17 3.62 -1.38
CA ASP A 213 11.90 4.85 -1.07
C ASP A 213 12.06 4.96 0.44
N VAL A 214 13.31 4.93 0.90
CA VAL A 214 13.63 5.07 2.33
C VAL A 214 14.06 6.49 2.70
N ASP A 215 14.32 7.33 1.71
CA ASP A 215 14.91 8.67 1.90
C ASP A 215 13.91 9.80 1.63
N GLY A 216 12.81 9.53 0.91
CA GLY A 216 11.78 10.52 0.61
C GLY A 216 10.97 10.90 1.85
N LYS A 217 10.94 12.20 2.16
CA LYS A 217 10.24 12.75 3.32
C LYS A 217 8.73 12.75 3.15
N ASP A 218 8.00 12.50 4.23
CA ASP A 218 6.56 12.69 4.35
C ASP A 218 6.21 14.17 4.62
N ASN A 219 4.93 14.45 4.88
CA ASN A 219 4.45 15.81 5.04
C ASN A 219 4.90 16.48 6.36
N ASP A 220 5.42 15.69 7.31
CA ASP A 220 5.99 16.15 8.58
C ASP A 220 7.54 16.10 8.57
N GLY A 221 8.14 15.80 7.42
CA GLY A 221 9.59 15.84 7.22
C GLY A 221 10.35 14.57 7.63
N MET A 222 9.64 13.49 7.97
CA MET A 222 10.21 12.20 8.34
C MET A 222 10.37 11.29 7.12
N ASN A 223 11.34 10.39 7.14
CA ASN A 223 11.46 9.31 6.16
C ASN A 223 11.73 7.97 6.86
N VAL A 224 11.63 6.88 6.10
CA VAL A 224 11.81 5.52 6.64
C VAL A 224 13.18 5.35 7.28
N ARG A 225 14.25 5.91 6.67
CA ARG A 225 15.61 5.83 7.21
C ARG A 225 15.69 6.44 8.61
N MET A 226 15.19 7.66 8.79
CA MET A 226 15.17 8.35 10.09
C MET A 226 14.41 7.51 11.13
N LEU A 227 13.25 6.95 10.77
CA LEU A 227 12.46 6.11 11.66
C LEU A 227 13.21 4.82 12.05
N VAL A 228 13.88 4.15 11.11
CA VAL A 228 14.68 2.94 11.38
C VAL A 228 15.90 3.25 12.25
N GLU A 229 16.59 4.37 12.00
CA GLU A 229 17.73 4.82 12.81
C GLU A 229 17.33 4.99 14.28
N MET A 230 16.13 5.53 14.54
CA MET A 230 15.58 5.63 15.89
C MET A 230 15.37 4.27 16.56
N MET A 231 15.02 3.25 15.78
CA MET A 231 14.74 1.90 16.27
C MET A 231 15.98 1.01 16.36
N THR A 232 17.12 1.42 15.78
CA THR A 232 18.31 0.57 15.62
C THR A 232 18.87 0.06 16.96
N LYS A 233 18.71 0.81 18.07
CA LYS A 233 19.11 0.33 19.41
C LYS A 233 18.28 -0.87 19.90
N ARG A 234 17.04 -1.02 19.44
CA ARG A 234 16.09 -2.04 19.89
C ARG A 234 15.88 -3.13 18.85
N VAL A 235 15.96 -2.79 17.56
CA VAL A 235 15.85 -3.73 16.44
C VAL A 235 16.99 -3.47 15.44
N PRO A 236 18.24 -3.87 15.78
CA PRO A 236 19.41 -3.57 14.94
C PRO A 236 19.30 -4.12 13.51
N ALA A 237 18.61 -5.24 13.34
CA ALA A 237 18.43 -5.90 12.05
C ALA A 237 17.71 -5.02 11.02
N MET A 238 16.86 -4.07 11.42
CA MET A 238 16.28 -3.11 10.47
C MET A 238 17.35 -2.15 9.90
N GLY A 239 18.32 -1.75 10.70
CA GLY A 239 19.46 -0.95 10.23
C GLY A 239 20.31 -1.73 9.21
N GLU A 240 20.50 -3.04 9.44
CA GLU A 240 21.21 -3.91 8.49
C GLU A 240 20.47 -4.07 7.17
N VAL A 241 19.13 -4.12 7.19
CA VAL A 241 18.33 -4.09 5.94
C VAL A 241 18.60 -2.83 5.12
N LEU A 242 18.66 -1.65 5.76
CA LEU A 242 18.94 -0.39 5.06
C LEU A 242 20.37 -0.31 4.52
N LYS A 243 21.34 -0.90 5.23
CA LYS A 243 22.74 -0.98 4.77
C LYS A 243 22.89 -1.92 3.58
N ARG A 244 22.24 -3.08 3.64
CA ARG A 244 22.24 -4.06 2.55
C ARG A 244 21.58 -3.51 1.29
N GLY A 245 20.49 -2.74 1.44
CA GLY A 245 19.73 -2.22 0.32
C GLY A 245 19.04 -3.33 -0.48
N ARG A 246 18.71 -3.00 -1.73
CA ARG A 246 18.16 -3.93 -2.73
C ARG A 246 19.27 -4.64 -3.48
N ARG A 247 19.00 -5.84 -4.00
CA ARG A 247 19.94 -6.54 -4.90
C ARG A 247 20.18 -5.79 -6.22
N GLU A 248 21.18 -6.24 -6.96
CA GLU A 248 21.38 -5.89 -8.36
C GLU A 248 20.22 -6.37 -9.24
N ARG A 249 19.80 -5.53 -10.19
CA ARG A 249 18.71 -5.84 -11.12
C ARG A 249 19.21 -6.65 -12.30
N LYS A 250 18.42 -7.65 -12.70
CA LYS A 250 18.71 -8.45 -13.89
C LYS A 250 18.29 -7.68 -15.14
N GLU A 251 18.86 -8.05 -16.28
CA GLU A 251 18.45 -7.48 -17.55
C GLU A 251 16.94 -7.62 -17.77
N GLY A 252 16.30 -6.54 -18.18
CA GLY A 252 14.86 -6.46 -18.41
C GLY A 252 14.01 -6.15 -17.17
N GLU A 253 14.56 -6.20 -15.97
CA GLU A 253 13.84 -5.76 -14.76
C GLU A 253 13.76 -4.23 -14.67
N CYS A 254 12.76 -3.74 -13.92
CA CYS A 254 12.73 -2.35 -13.49
C CYS A 254 13.92 -2.09 -12.56
N GLU A 255 14.72 -1.08 -12.88
CA GLU A 255 15.94 -0.73 -12.13
C GLU A 255 15.63 -0.40 -10.66
N ASN A 256 14.48 0.21 -10.40
CA ASN A 256 14.07 0.52 -9.03
C ASN A 256 13.45 -0.68 -8.31
N CYS A 257 12.33 -1.20 -8.82
CA CYS A 257 11.47 -2.13 -8.07
C CYS A 257 11.69 -3.61 -8.41
N GLY A 258 12.52 -3.94 -9.40
CA GLY A 258 12.81 -5.32 -9.78
C GLY A 258 11.67 -6.06 -10.49
N ARG A 259 10.50 -5.42 -10.67
CA ARG A 259 9.38 -5.97 -11.45
C ARG A 259 9.85 -6.29 -12.87
N LYS A 260 9.28 -7.33 -13.47
CA LYS A 260 9.46 -7.66 -14.89
C LYS A 260 8.29 -7.14 -15.73
N PRO A 261 8.50 -6.83 -17.01
CA PRO A 261 7.38 -6.60 -17.92
C PRO A 261 6.43 -7.79 -17.94
N GLY A 262 5.12 -7.54 -17.86
CA GLY A 262 4.09 -8.55 -18.04
C GLY A 262 3.53 -8.50 -19.45
N GLY A 263 3.35 -9.67 -20.09
CA GLY A 263 2.93 -9.77 -21.48
C GLY A 263 3.86 -9.01 -22.43
N ASP A 264 3.28 -8.26 -23.37
CA ASP A 264 4.02 -7.47 -24.38
C ASP A 264 4.45 -6.08 -23.89
N ARG A 265 4.24 -5.75 -22.61
CA ARG A 265 4.60 -4.44 -22.06
C ARG A 265 6.11 -4.23 -22.14
N VAL A 266 6.56 -3.11 -22.69
CA VAL A 266 7.98 -2.71 -22.65
C VAL A 266 8.15 -1.57 -21.65
N PHE A 267 9.16 -1.68 -20.79
CA PHE A 267 9.51 -0.60 -19.85
C PHE A 267 10.27 0.52 -20.54
N ALA A 268 10.05 1.75 -20.09
CA ALA A 268 10.73 2.91 -20.63
C ALA A 268 12.21 2.90 -20.23
N ASN A 269 13.10 3.09 -21.20
CA ASN A 269 14.53 3.25 -20.92
C ASN A 269 14.80 4.65 -20.32
N CYS A 270 15.84 4.76 -19.49
CA CYS A 270 16.35 6.06 -19.07
C CYS A 270 16.69 6.92 -20.29
N SER A 271 16.10 8.12 -20.39
CA SER A 271 16.23 8.96 -21.57
C SER A 271 17.66 9.39 -21.89
N ARG A 272 18.54 9.44 -20.87
CA ARG A 272 19.94 9.84 -20.99
C ARG A 272 20.87 8.68 -21.36
N CYS A 273 20.92 7.63 -20.55
CA CYS A 273 21.89 6.54 -20.72
C CYS A 273 21.37 5.37 -21.55
N LYS A 274 20.05 5.22 -21.71
CA LYS A 274 19.37 4.09 -22.36
C LYS A 274 19.67 2.68 -21.78
N LYS A 275 20.52 2.56 -20.76
CA LYS A 275 20.99 1.29 -20.16
C LYS A 275 20.00 0.66 -19.19
N VAL A 276 19.31 1.47 -18.39
CA VAL A 276 18.37 1.00 -17.36
C VAL A 276 16.92 1.26 -17.78
N ARG A 277 15.98 0.48 -17.23
CA ARG A 277 14.55 0.56 -17.56
C ARG A 277 13.69 0.78 -16.32
N TYR A 278 12.55 1.45 -16.49
CA TYR A 278 11.61 1.72 -15.40
C TYR A 278 10.19 1.35 -15.79
N CYS A 279 9.48 0.69 -14.87
CA CYS A 279 8.07 0.34 -15.08
C CYS A 279 7.14 1.57 -15.03
N ALA A 280 7.56 2.64 -14.36
CA ALA A 280 6.82 3.89 -14.21
C ALA A 280 7.77 5.06 -13.91
N GLN A 281 7.32 6.29 -14.15
CA GLN A 281 8.07 7.51 -13.83
C GLN A 281 8.41 7.62 -12.34
N GLU A 282 7.52 7.15 -11.47
CA GLU A 282 7.77 7.11 -10.02
C GLU A 282 9.03 6.29 -9.68
N CYS A 283 9.17 5.10 -10.26
CA CYS A 283 10.36 4.26 -10.08
C CYS A 283 11.64 4.96 -10.54
N GLN A 284 11.60 5.69 -11.66
CA GLN A 284 12.72 6.49 -12.10
C GLN A 284 13.08 7.59 -11.09
N ARG A 285 12.08 8.31 -10.54
CA ARG A 285 12.31 9.38 -9.55
C ARG A 285 12.97 8.87 -8.27
N VAL A 286 12.50 7.71 -7.77
CA VAL A 286 13.07 7.08 -6.56
C VAL A 286 14.52 6.67 -6.81
N ASP A 287 14.78 5.99 -7.92
CA ASP A 287 16.11 5.51 -8.28
C ASP A 287 17.09 6.64 -8.67
N TRP A 288 16.59 7.74 -9.23
CA TRP A 288 17.42 8.84 -9.75
C TRP A 288 18.43 9.39 -8.74
N LYS A 289 18.09 9.37 -7.44
CA LYS A 289 19.00 9.79 -6.36
C LYS A 289 20.35 9.04 -6.42
N ALA A 290 20.30 7.73 -6.72
CA ALA A 290 21.46 6.88 -6.90
C ALA A 290 21.94 6.88 -8.36
N HIS A 291 21.04 6.61 -9.30
CA HIS A 291 21.39 6.43 -10.71
C HIS A 291 22.08 7.64 -11.35
N LYS A 292 21.71 8.88 -10.97
CA LYS A 292 22.30 10.09 -11.55
C LYS A 292 23.83 10.17 -11.41
N LYS A 293 24.40 9.48 -10.41
CA LYS A 293 25.83 9.44 -10.13
C LYS A 293 26.61 8.59 -11.15
N ILE A 294 25.93 7.62 -11.78
CA ILE A 294 26.51 6.67 -12.74
C ILE A 294 25.90 6.82 -14.15
N CYS A 295 24.96 7.75 -14.32
CA CYS A 295 24.25 7.96 -15.58
C CYS A 295 25.13 8.72 -16.58
N VAL A 296 25.63 8.00 -17.58
CA VAL A 296 26.41 8.55 -18.72
C VAL A 296 25.53 8.57 -19.97
N ALA A 297 25.57 9.66 -20.74
CA ALA A 297 24.80 9.75 -21.99
C ALA A 297 25.20 8.63 -22.96
N ALA A 298 24.20 8.06 -23.65
CA ALA A 298 24.39 7.03 -24.67
C ALA A 298 25.07 7.59 -25.92
#